data_AF-A0A1V1PQ63-F1
#
_entry.id   AF-A0A1V1PQ63-F1
#
_cell.length_a   1.000
_cell.length_b   1.000
_cell.length_c   1.000
_cell.angle_alpha   90.00
_cell.angle_beta   90.00
_cell.angle_gamma   90.00
#
_symmetry.space_group_name_H-M   'P 1'
#
loop_
_entity.id
_entity.type
_entity.pdbx_description
1 polymer ?
#
loop_
_entity_poly.entity_id
_entity_poly.type
_entity_poly.pdbx_seq_one_letter_code
_entity_poly.pdbx_strand_id
1 'polypeptide(L)' 'MTDKEEFAAVRARAYEIADTGRCADWAALSAELLAEGRPERFVKSLGADALTQVMLRNCIAQARERL' A
#
# COMPACT_ATOMS: atom_id res chain seq x y z
N MET A 1 -4.08 10.81 17.32
CA MET A 1 -4.23 9.65 16.43
C MET A 1 -3.48 8.48 17.02
N THR A 2 -4.14 7.34 17.17
CA THR A 2 -3.59 6.10 17.72
C THR A 2 -2.81 5.34 16.64
N ASP A 3 -1.94 4.42 17.04
CA ASP A 3 -1.20 3.57 16.09
C ASP A 3 -2.13 2.73 15.20
N LYS A 4 -3.31 2.36 15.72
CA LYS A 4 -4.34 1.64 14.94
C LYS A 4 -4.93 2.52 13.84
N GLU A 5 -5.21 3.79 14.16
CA GLU A 5 -5.72 4.76 13.17
C GLU A 5 -4.67 5.05 12.11
N GLU A 6 -3.42 5.23 12.50
CA GLU A 6 -2.34 5.50 11.55
C GLU A 6 -2.06 4.29 10.65
N PHE A 7 -2.04 3.07 11.19
CA PHE A 7 -1.95 1.86 10.38
C PHE A 7 -3.13 1.73 9.40
N ALA A 8 -4.36 2.02 9.86
CA ALA A 8 -5.52 1.99 8.98
C ALA A 8 -5.44 3.05 7.86
N ALA A 9 -4.93 4.25 8.17
CA ALA A 9 -4.73 5.32 7.19
C ALA A 9 -3.67 4.96 6.14
N VAL A 10 -2.52 4.42 6.57
CA VAL A 10 -1.45 3.94 5.66
C VAL A 10 -1.97 2.80 4.78
N ARG A 11 -2.74 1.86 5.36
CA ARG A 11 -3.35 0.77 4.60
C ARG A 11 -4.37 1.27 3.58
N ALA A 12 -5.24 2.20 3.95
CA ALA A 12 -6.21 2.79 3.03
C ALA A 12 -5.48 3.48 1.86
N ARG A 13 -4.45 4.27 2.16
CA ARG A 13 -3.65 4.95 1.14
C ARG A 13 -2.94 3.96 0.20
N ALA A 14 -2.42 2.85 0.73
CA ALA A 14 -1.82 1.81 -0.07
C ALA A 14 -2.79 1.24 -1.12
N TYR A 15 -4.06 1.03 -0.76
CA TYR A 15 -5.08 0.57 -1.71
C TYR A 15 -5.41 1.63 -2.77
N GLU A 16 -5.51 2.90 -2.38
CA GLU A 16 -5.71 3.99 -3.35
C GLU A 16 -4.59 4.06 -4.39
N ILE A 17 -3.34 3.92 -3.95
CA ILE A 17 -2.18 3.89 -4.86
C ILE A 17 -2.21 2.64 -5.73
N ALA A 18 -2.48 1.46 -5.16
CA ALA A 18 -2.57 0.19 -5.87
C ALA A 18 -3.62 0.22 -6.99
N ASP A 19 -4.79 0.83 -6.74
CA ASP A 19 -5.89 0.91 -7.70
C ASP A 19 -5.60 1.84 -8.89
N THR A 20 -4.56 2.69 -8.80
CA THR A 20 -4.16 3.54 -9.94
C THR A 20 -3.48 2.77 -11.07
N GLY A 21 -3.04 1.53 -10.82
CA GLY A 21 -2.27 0.72 -11.79
C GLY A 21 -0.86 1.25 -12.08
N ARG A 22 -0.42 2.33 -11.42
CA ARG A 22 0.90 2.95 -11.62
C ARG A 22 2.04 2.17 -10.95
N CYS A 23 1.75 1.49 -9.84
CA CYS A 23 2.75 0.68 -9.15
C CYS A 23 2.82 -0.73 -9.74
N ALA A 24 4.03 -1.19 -10.06
CA ALA A 24 4.22 -2.53 -10.61
C ALA A 24 4.20 -3.63 -9.54
N ASP A 25 4.60 -3.28 -8.32
CA ASP A 25 4.77 -4.19 -7.19
C ASP A 25 4.75 -3.42 -5.87
N TRP A 26 4.97 -4.15 -4.77
CA TRP A 26 5.06 -3.59 -3.43
C TRP A 26 6.23 -2.60 -3.26
N ALA A 27 7.35 -2.79 -3.95
CA ALA A 27 8.51 -1.91 -3.82
C ALA A 27 8.19 -0.51 -4.37
N ALA A 28 7.55 -0.44 -5.54
CA ALA A 28 7.07 0.82 -6.12
C ALA A 28 6.02 1.50 -5.21
N LEU A 29 5.04 0.73 -4.73
CA LEU A 29 3.98 1.25 -3.86
C LEU A 29 4.52 1.78 -2.52
N SER A 30 5.41 1.02 -1.87
CA SER A 30 6.01 1.44 -0.60
C SER A 30 6.91 2.66 -0.75
N ALA A 31 7.61 2.81 -1.89
CA ALA A 31 8.37 4.02 -2.20
C ALA A 31 7.45 5.25 -2.31
N GLU A 32 6.28 5.14 -2.94
CA GLU A 32 5.31 6.23 -3.00
C GLU A 32 4.75 6.59 -1.62
N LEU A 33 4.39 5.60 -0.79
CA LEU A 33 3.94 5.87 0.58
C LEU A 33 5.00 6.64 1.39
N LEU A 34 6.28 6.26 1.26
CA LEU A 34 7.37 6.95 1.95
C LEU A 34 7.60 8.35 1.38
N ALA A 35 7.50 8.54 0.06
CA ALA A 35 7.60 9.85 -0.58
C ALA A 35 6.46 10.79 -0.15
N GLU A 36 5.27 10.27 0.15
CA GLU A 36 4.14 11.01 0.74
C GLU A 36 4.34 11.33 2.24
N GLY A 37 5.43 10.89 2.86
CA GLY A 37 5.71 11.12 4.27
C GLY A 37 4.96 10.18 5.21
N ARG A 38 4.45 9.04 4.73
CA ARG A 38 3.84 8.03 5.61
C ARG A 38 4.89 7.43 6.54
N PRO A 39 4.57 7.16 7.83
CA PRO A 39 5.58 6.69 8.77
C PRO A 39 6.11 5.31 8.40
N GLU A 40 7.44 5.20 8.28
CA GLU A 40 8.13 3.98 7.82
C GLU A 40 7.76 2.73 8.64
N ARG A 41 7.55 2.89 9.95
CA ARG A 41 7.15 1.77 10.83
C ARG A 41 5.85 1.11 10.37
N PHE A 42 4.87 1.90 9.92
CA PHE A 42 3.58 1.38 9.47
C PHE A 42 3.66 0.83 8.05
N VAL A 43 4.49 1.43 7.18
CA VAL A 43 4.78 0.87 5.86
C VAL A 43 5.44 -0.51 6.00
N LYS A 44 6.40 -0.66 6.93
CA LYS A 44 7.02 -1.96 7.24
C LYS A 44 6.01 -2.96 7.80
N SER A 45 5.16 -2.54 8.74
CA SER A 45 4.08 -3.41 9.27
C SER A 45 3.13 -3.87 8.16
N LEU A 46 2.81 -2.99 7.20
CA LEU A 46 1.99 -3.33 6.04
C LEU A 46 2.69 -4.34 5.10
N GLY A 47 4.02 -4.24 4.99
CA GLY A 47 4.87 -5.20 4.29
C GLY A 47 4.88 -6.60 4.94
N ALA A 48 4.78 -6.66 6.26
CA ALA A 48 4.78 -7.90 7.04
C ALA A 48 3.39 -8.57 7.14
N ASP A 49 2.31 -7.83 6.88
CA ASP A 49 0.94 -8.35 6.93
C ASP A 49 0.61 -9.18 5.66
N ALA A 50 0.66 -10.50 5.79
CA ALA A 50 0.52 -11.42 4.66
C ALA A 50 -0.83 -11.27 3.92
N LEU A 51 -1.92 -11.03 4.65
CA LEU A 51 -3.25 -10.85 4.05
C LEU A 51 -3.29 -9.57 3.21
N THR A 52 -2.79 -8.47 3.76
CA THR A 52 -2.73 -7.18 3.08
C THR A 52 -1.81 -7.24 1.86
N GLN A 53 -0.69 -7.94 1.94
CA GLN A 53 0.20 -8.16 0.80
C GLN A 53 -0.49 -8.89 -0.35
N VAL A 54 -1.26 -9.95 -0.06
CA VAL A 54 -2.02 -10.67 -1.09
C VAL A 54 -3.08 -9.77 -1.72
N MET A 55 -3.82 -9.03 -0.91
CA MET A 55 -4.86 -8.12 -1.38
C MET A 55 -4.31 -6.98 -2.24
N LEU A 56 -3.19 -6.37 -1.83
CA LEU A 56 -2.54 -5.31 -2.59
C LEU A 56 -1.98 -5.82 -3.92
N ARG A 57 -1.37 -7.01 -3.97
CA ARG A 57 -0.93 -7.60 -5.24
C ARG A 57 -2.10 -7.84 -6.19
N ASN A 58 -3.21 -8.38 -5.69
CA ASN A 58 -4.41 -8.59 -6.50
C ASN A 58 -4.98 -7.26 -7.02
N CYS A 59 -5.00 -6.22 -6.18
CA CYS A 59 -5.45 -4.90 -6.56
C CYS A 59 -4.57 -4.29 -7.65
N ILE A 60 -3.24 -4.35 -7.50
CA ILE A 60 -2.27 -3.90 -8.52
C ILE A 60 -2.48 -4.65 -9.83
N ALA A 61 -2.61 -5.98 -9.79
CA ALA A 61 -2.80 -6.80 -10.99
C ALA A 61 -4.08 -6.41 -11.73
N GLN A 62 -5.20 -6.30 -11.01
CA GLN A 62 -6.49 -5.90 -11.60
C GLN A 62 -6.46 -4.48 -12.15
N ALA A 63 -5.86 -3.53 -11.45
CA ALA A 63 -5.76 -2.15 -11.92
C ALA A 63 -4.95 -2.04 -13.21
N ARG A 64 -3.90 -2.85 -13.36
CA ARG A 64 -3.08 -2.91 -14.58
C ARG A 64 -3.80 -3.56 -15.76
N GLU A 65 -4.73 -4.48 -15.53
CA GLU A 65 -5.56 -5.05 -16.59
C GLU A 65 -6.62 -4.06 -17.12
N ARG A 66 -6.88 -2.97 -16.39
CA ARG A 66 -7.85 -1.91 -16.77
C ARG A 66 -7.24 -0.76 -17.56
N LEU A 67 -5.90 -0.66 -17.66
CA LEU A 67 -5.16 0.39 -18.36
C LEU A 67 -4.87 0.01 -19.82
#